data_AF-A0A0G1VTA3-F1
#
_entry.id   AF-A0A0G1VTA3-F1
#
_cell.length_a   1.000
_cell.length_b   1.000
_cell.length_c   1.000
_cell.angle_alpha   90.00
_cell.angle_beta   90.00
_cell.angle_gamma   90.00
#
_symmetry.space_group_name_H-M   'P 1'
#
loop_
_entity.id
_entity.type
_entity.pdbx_description
1 polymer ?
#
loop_
_entity_poly.entity_id
_entity_poly.type
_entity_poly.pdbx_seq_one_letter_code
_entity_poly.pdbx_strand_id
1 'polypeptide(L)'
;MYAYAYLIGCGILAIFWFIVYSARRDLRQEMLWASFAGMPFGVLDYFLVPRYWHPDSLFGFIDKFGMGIESFLFLFFMSGLCSVVY
;
A
#
# COMPACT_ATOMS: atom_id res chain seq x y z
N MET A 1 -14.12 16.95 0.95
CA MET A 1 -13.02 16.25 0.27
C MET A 1 -12.26 15.47 1.34
N TYR A 2 -12.16 14.14 1.21
CA TYR A 2 -11.71 13.29 2.30
C TYR A 2 -10.17 13.31 2.40
N ALA A 3 -9.64 14.29 3.14
CA ALA A 3 -8.21 14.58 3.28
C ALA A 3 -7.32 13.39 3.69
N TYR A 4 -7.91 12.29 4.19
CA TYR A 4 -7.19 11.11 4.70
C TYR A 4 -7.73 9.79 4.16
N ALA A 5 -8.58 9.80 3.14
CA ALA A 5 -9.19 8.55 2.64
C ALA A 5 -8.14 7.51 2.22
N TYR A 6 -7.05 7.95 1.58
CA TYR A 6 -6.01 7.04 1.12
C TYR A 6 -5.24 6.40 2.28
N LEU A 7 -4.87 7.22 3.27
CA LEU A 7 -4.23 6.75 4.49
C LEU A 7 -5.13 5.79 5.29
N ILE A 8 -6.42 6.11 5.40
CA ILE A 8 -7.39 5.26 6.10
C ILE A 8 -7.49 3.89 5.39
N GLY A 9 -7.55 3.88 4.05
CA GLY A 9 -7.52 2.64 3.27
C GLY A 9 -6.26 1.81 3.52
N CYS A 10 -5.09 2.45 3.55
CA CYS A 10 -3.83 1.79 3.92
C CYS A 10 -3.88 1.23 5.35
N GLY A 11 -4.47 1.96 6.29
CA GLY A 11 -4.64 1.52 7.69
C GLY A 11 -5.53 0.28 7.81
N ILE A 12 -6.63 0.23 7.05
CA ILE A 12 -7.49 -0.96 7.00
C ILE A 12 -6.72 -2.17 6.46
N LEU A 13 -5.97 -1.99 5.37
CA LEU A 13 -5.14 -3.05 4.80
C LEU A 13 -4.03 -3.51 5.75
N ALA A 14 -3.40 -2.58 6.47
CA ALA A 14 -2.40 -2.89 7.48
C ALA A 14 -2.96 -3.79 8.58
N ILE A 15 -4.20 -3.57 9.01
CA ILE A 15 -4.87 -4.41 10.01
C ILE A 15 -5.02 -5.85 9.48
N PHE A 16 -5.54 -6.02 8.26
CA PHE A 16 -5.69 -7.35 7.66
C PHE A 16 -4.34 -8.05 7.49
N TRP A 17 -3.33 -7.34 6.97
CA TRP A 17 -1.99 -7.86 6.81
C TRP A 17 -1.41 -8.32 8.15
N PHE A 18 -1.57 -7.52 9.22
CA PHE A 18 -1.07 -7.84 10.55
C PHE A 18 -1.79 -9.04 11.19
N ILE A 19 -3.10 -9.17 10.97
CA ILE A 19 -3.88 -10.33 11.43
C ILE A 19 -3.33 -11.62 10.80
N VAL A 20 -3.18 -11.65 9.47
CA VAL A 20 -2.68 -12.83 8.75
C VAL A 20 -1.23 -13.13 9.15
N TYR A 21 -0.37 -12.11 9.18
CA TYR A 21 1.02 -12.23 9.59
C TYR A 21 1.17 -12.79 11.02
N SER A 22 0.29 -12.38 11.94
CA SER A 22 0.30 -12.86 13.32
C SER A 22 -0.24 -14.29 13.45
N ALA A 23 -1.33 -14.60 12.76
CA ALA A 23 -2.01 -15.90 12.82
C ALA A 23 -1.25 -17.01 12.08
N ARG A 24 -0.65 -16.71 10.92
CA ARG A 24 0.00 -17.68 10.02
C ARG A 24 1.51 -17.52 10.04
N ARG A 25 2.14 -18.11 11.06
CA ARG A 25 3.61 -18.08 11.23
C ARG A 25 4.35 -18.74 10.06
N ASP A 26 3.71 -19.72 9.42
CA ASP A 26 4.17 -20.44 8.23
C ASP A 26 4.38 -19.52 7.03
N LEU A 27 3.56 -18.48 6.87
CA LEU A 27 3.54 -17.65 5.67
C LEU A 27 4.29 -16.31 5.81
N ARG A 28 4.83 -16.02 6.99
CA ARG A 28 5.45 -14.71 7.30
C ARG A 28 6.57 -14.32 6.34
N GLN A 29 7.42 -15.29 6.00
CA GLN A 29 8.55 -15.04 5.12
C GLN A 29 8.07 -14.69 3.71
N GLU A 30 7.09 -15.43 3.17
CA GLU A 30 6.51 -15.12 1.87
C GLU A 30 5.81 -13.76 1.85
N MET A 31 5.02 -13.46 2.88
CA MET A 31 4.36 -12.15 3.01
C MET A 31 5.38 -11.01 3.02
N LEU A 32 6.46 -11.12 3.80
CA LEU A 32 7.49 -10.09 3.86
C LEU A 32 8.21 -9.93 2.52
N TRP A 33 8.61 -11.04 1.88
CA TRP A 33 9.24 -10.99 0.57
C TRP A 33 8.35 -10.33 -0.48
N ALA A 34 7.07 -10.74 -0.55
CA ALA A 34 6.10 -10.16 -1.46
C ALA A 34 5.87 -8.67 -1.15
N SER A 35 5.70 -8.30 0.13
CA SER A 35 5.53 -6.92 0.58
C SER A 35 6.71 -6.03 0.17
N PHE A 36 7.95 -6.46 0.40
CA PHE A 36 9.14 -5.71 0.00
C PHE A 36 9.35 -5.68 -1.51
N ALA A 37 9.02 -6.76 -2.23
CA ALA A 37 9.08 -6.79 -3.69
C ALA A 37 8.00 -5.91 -4.34
N GLY A 38 6.82 -5.81 -3.72
CA GLY A 38 5.69 -5.00 -4.18
C GLY A 38 5.84 -3.51 -3.92
N MET A 39 6.42 -3.13 -2.76
CA MET A 39 6.63 -1.75 -2.35
C MET A 39 7.25 -0.82 -3.44
N PRO A 40 8.34 -1.18 -4.15
CA PRO A 40 8.95 -0.29 -5.15
C PRO A 40 8.03 0.01 -6.34
N PHE A 41 7.01 -0.80 -6.60
CA PHE A 41 6.02 -0.49 -7.63
C PHE A 41 5.14 0.72 -7.26
N GLY A 42 5.23 1.23 -6.03
CA GLY A 42 4.60 2.50 -5.63
C GLY A 42 5.07 3.69 -6.44
N VAL A 43 6.24 3.60 -7.08
CA VAL A 43 6.73 4.62 -8.01
C VAL A 43 5.83 4.75 -9.26
N LEU A 44 5.08 3.70 -9.61
CA LEU A 44 4.16 3.73 -10.75
C LEU A 44 3.02 4.73 -10.57
N ASP A 45 2.71 5.13 -9.33
CA ASP A 45 1.71 6.17 -9.05
C ASP A 45 2.04 7.48 -9.79
N TYR A 46 3.32 7.79 -10.00
CA TYR A 46 3.77 8.94 -10.80
C TYR A 46 3.08 9.00 -12.17
N PHE A 47 2.88 7.84 -12.79
CA PHE A 47 2.28 7.71 -14.11
C PHE A 47 0.76 7.48 -14.07
N LEU A 48 0.22 6.88 -13.00
CA LEU A 48 -1.17 6.41 -12.91
C LEU A 48 -2.11 7.42 -12.24
N VAL A 49 -1.65 8.09 -11.19
CA VAL A 49 -2.43 9.02 -10.35
C VAL A 49 -2.91 10.27 -11.10
N PRO A 50 -2.17 10.86 -12.07
CA PRO A 50 -2.71 12.01 -12.79
C PRO A 50 -3.92 11.69 -13.68
N ARG A 51 -4.23 10.40 -13.91
CA ARG A 51 -5.23 9.96 -14.90
C ARG A 51 -6.41 9.18 -14.33
N TYR A 52 -6.23 8.39 -13.27
CA TYR A 52 -7.26 7.47 -12.77
C TYR A 52 -7.86 7.89 -11.42
N TRP A 53 -7.04 8.41 -10.51
CA TRP A 53 -7.45 8.75 -9.15
C TRP A 53 -6.48 9.79 -8.60
N HIS A 54 -6.98 10.91 -8.03
CA HIS A 54 -6.15 11.94 -7.40
C HIS A 54 -6.54 12.15 -5.91
N PRO A 55 -5.96 11.41 -4.94
CA PRO A 55 -6.31 11.54 -3.54
C PRO A 55 -5.56 12.72 -2.90
N ASP A 56 -6.15 13.28 -1.84
CA ASP A 56 -5.37 14.06 -0.89
C ASP A 56 -4.33 13.13 -0.23
N SER A 57 -3.06 13.51 -0.32
CA SER A 57 -1.94 12.74 0.24
C SER A 57 -1.36 13.39 1.48
N LEU A 58 -0.72 12.58 2.32
CA LEU A 58 0.04 13.07 3.46
C LEU A 58 1.10 14.06 2.97
N PHE A 59 1.06 15.28 3.53
CA PHE A 59 1.94 16.40 3.18
C PHE A 59 1.82 16.93 1.74
N GLY A 60 0.80 16.50 0.97
CA GLY A 60 0.62 16.88 -0.43
C GLY A 60 1.74 16.36 -1.34
N PHE A 61 2.29 15.18 -1.03
CA PHE A 61 3.37 14.58 -1.83
C PHE A 61 2.91 14.23 -3.25
N ILE A 62 1.66 13.80 -3.43
CA ILE A 62 1.08 13.58 -4.76
C ILE A 62 1.05 14.88 -5.57
N ASP A 63 0.63 16.01 -4.97
CA ASP A 63 0.60 17.30 -5.67
C ASP A 63 2.00 17.83 -6.02
N LYS A 64 3.00 17.54 -5.17
CA LYS A 64 4.38 18.05 -5.33
C LYS A 64 5.26 17.17 -6.21
N PHE A 65 5.09 15.86 -6.15
CA PHE A 65 5.99 14.89 -6.76
C PHE A 65 5.27 13.86 -7.65
N GLY A 66 3.94 13.88 -7.71
CA GLY A 66 3.13 12.89 -8.43
C GLY A 66 3.03 11.54 -7.73
N MET A 67 3.57 11.39 -6.52
CA MET A 67 3.61 10.12 -5.77
C MET A 67 3.37 10.36 -4.27
N GLY A 68 2.60 9.48 -3.63
CA GLY A 68 2.34 9.51 -2.19
C GLY A 68 3.12 8.42 -1.43
N ILE A 69 3.39 8.64 -0.15
CA ILE A 69 3.95 7.58 0.72
C ILE A 69 2.94 6.44 0.87
N GLU A 70 1.65 6.79 0.86
CA GLU A 70 0.52 5.88 0.89
C GLU A 70 0.55 4.85 -0.24
N SER A 71 1.09 5.19 -1.41
CA SER A 71 1.22 4.26 -2.54
C SER A 71 2.20 3.12 -2.25
N PHE A 72 3.31 3.44 -1.58
CA PHE A 72 4.27 2.44 -1.11
C PHE A 72 3.66 1.56 -0.01
N LEU A 73 2.93 2.16 0.93
CA LEU A 73 2.24 1.42 2.00
C LEU A 73 1.15 0.50 1.44
N PHE A 74 0.34 1.02 0.53
CA PHE A 74 -0.72 0.26 -0.13
C PHE A 74 -0.15 -0.97 -0.83
N LEU A 75 0.87 -0.80 -1.68
CA LEU A 75 1.49 -1.92 -2.39
C LEU A 75 2.22 -2.87 -1.46
N PHE A 76 2.84 -2.39 -0.39
CA PHE A 76 3.44 -3.24 0.64
C PHE A 76 2.38 -4.17 1.26
N PHE A 77 1.26 -3.63 1.74
CA PHE A 77 0.23 -4.45 2.38
C PHE A 77 -0.53 -5.33 1.38
N MET A 78 -0.85 -4.80 0.20
CA MET A 78 -1.57 -5.54 -0.84
C MET A 78 -0.77 -6.73 -1.37
N SER A 79 0.48 -6.53 -1.80
CA SER A 79 1.30 -7.61 -2.35
C SER A 79 1.54 -8.73 -1.33
N GLY A 80 1.79 -8.37 -0.07
CA GLY A 80 1.91 -9.33 1.02
C GLY A 80 0.65 -10.15 1.22
N LEU A 81 -0.52 -9.51 1.25
CA LEU A 81 -1.80 -10.22 1.36
C LEU A 81 -2.08 -11.10 0.13
N CYS A 82 -1.91 -10.58 -1.08
CA CYS A 82 -2.17 -11.31 -2.32
C CYS A 82 -1.28 -12.56 -2.46
N SER A 83 -0.08 -12.57 -1.87
CA SER A 83 0.81 -13.74 -1.92
C SER A 83 0.28 -14.96 -1.14
N VAL A 84 -0.64 -14.77 -0.19
CA VAL A 84 -1.04 -15.80 0.78
C VAL A 84 -2.54 -16.10 0.81
N VAL A 85 -3.34 -15.49 -0.06
CA VAL A 85 -4.81 -15.61 -0.09
C VAL A 85 -5.30 -16.80 -0.94
N TYR A 86 -4.48 -17.85 -1.06
CA TYR A 86 -4.85 -19.11 -1.73
C TYR A 86 -5.46 -20.13 -0.77
#